data_AF-A0AAN7HM08-F1
#
_entry.id   AF-A0AAN7HM08-F1
#
_cell.length_a   1.000
_cell.length_b   1.000
_cell.length_c   1.000
_cell.angle_alpha   90.00
_cell.angle_beta   90.00
_cell.angle_gamma   90.00
#
_symmetry.space_group_name_H-M   'P 1'
#
loop_
_entity.id
_entity.type
_entity.pdbx_description
1 polymer ?
#
loop_
_entity_poly.entity_id
_entity_poly.type
_entity_poly.pdbx_seq_one_letter_code
_entity_poly.pdbx_strand_id
1 'polypeptide(L)'
;MTDDVLLPFLHGIQTLSIAEPTRSASLPFPELTVYQVFATSLLCIWQAHWRSIFDHVPFVTLNVNTSIARSLSRLESELQFDL
;
A
#
# COMPACT_ATOMS: atom_id res chain seq x y z
N MET A 1 -26.39 -10.01 6.00
CA MET A 1 -26.35 -8.72 6.70
C MET A 1 -27.60 -7.96 6.32
N THR A 2 -28.39 -7.50 7.28
CA THR A 2 -29.60 -6.69 7.03
C THR A 2 -29.23 -5.22 6.87
N ASP A 3 -29.99 -4.47 6.07
CA ASP A 3 -29.73 -3.05 5.76
C ASP A 3 -29.60 -2.17 7.01
N ASP A 4 -30.28 -2.54 8.10
CA ASP A 4 -30.22 -1.87 9.41
C ASP A 4 -28.82 -1.85 10.04
N VAL A 5 -27.94 -2.78 9.65
CA VAL A 5 -26.54 -2.83 10.10
C VAL A 5 -25.61 -2.13 9.12
N LEU A 6 -25.95 -2.14 7.83
CA LEU A 6 -25.12 -1.59 6.76
C LEU A 6 -25.16 -0.06 6.74
N LEU A 7 -26.34 0.53 6.91
CA LEU A 7 -26.55 1.99 6.86
C LEU A 7 -25.75 2.76 7.92
N PRO A 8 -25.78 2.39 9.22
CA PRO A 8 -24.97 3.04 10.24
C PRO A 8 -23.47 2.90 9.98
N PHE A 9 -23.05 1.74 9.45
CA PHE A 9 -21.66 1.48 9.13
C PHE A 9 -21.16 2.34 7.97
N LEU A 10 -21.95 2.45 6.89
CA LEU A 10 -21.64 3.32 5.76
C LEU A 10 -21.63 4.80 6.16
N HIS A 11 -22.55 5.23 7.03
CA HIS A 11 -22.54 6.59 7.57
C HIS A 11 -21.29 6.84 8.42
N GLY A 12 -20.87 5.85 9.22
CA GLY A 12 -19.60 5.88 9.94
C GLY A 12 -18.40 6.06 9.01
N ILE A 13 -18.36 5.32 7.90
CA ILE A 13 -17.32 5.46 6.87
C ILE A 13 -17.37 6.84 6.20
N GLN A 14 -18.55 7.37 5.90
CA GLN A 14 -18.68 8.69 5.29
C GLN A 14 -18.16 9.81 6.22
N THR A 15 -18.36 9.66 7.53
CA THR A 15 -17.85 10.61 8.52
C THR A 15 -16.37 10.41 8.86
N LEU A 16 -15.76 9.30 8.43
CA LEU A 16 -14.31 9.11 8.52
C LEU A 16 -13.63 10.04 7.52
N SER A 17 -13.35 11.26 7.97
CA SER A 17 -12.32 12.10 7.36
C SER A 17 -10.98 11.40 7.60
N ILE A 18 -10.59 10.53 6.67
CA ILE A 18 -9.25 9.95 6.68
C ILE A 18 -8.30 11.14 6.54
N ALA A 19 -7.52 11.39 7.59
CA ALA A 19 -6.48 12.41 7.55
C ALA A 19 -5.61 12.14 6.33
N GLU A 20 -5.27 13.19 5.58
CA GLU A 20 -4.42 13.03 4.41
C GLU A 20 -3.16 12.27 4.84
N PRO A 21 -2.81 11.17 4.16
CA PRO A 21 -1.74 10.31 4.61
C PRO A 21 -0.45 11.13 4.68
N THR A 22 0.07 11.31 5.89
CA THR A 22 1.29 12.08 6.12
C THR A 22 2.49 11.19 5.85
N ARG A 23 3.43 11.70 5.05
CA ARG A 23 4.67 11.00 4.76
C ARG A 23 5.55 10.97 6.02
N SER A 24 6.06 9.80 6.37
CA SER A 24 7.09 9.71 7.41
C SER A 24 8.42 10.32 6.91
N ALA A 25 8.98 11.25 7.68
CA ALA A 25 10.29 11.85 7.42
C ALA A 25 11.43 10.82 7.52
N SER A 26 11.22 9.68 8.18
CA SER A 26 12.22 8.60 8.28
C SER A 26 12.34 7.73 7.04
N LEU A 27 11.46 7.90 6.05
CA LEU A 27 11.51 7.09 4.83
C LEU A 27 12.72 7.47 3.97
N PRO A 28 13.50 6.48 3.49
CA PRO A 28 14.74 6.73 2.74
C PRO A 28 14.52 7.19 1.29
N PHE A 29 13.29 7.50 0.88
CA PHE A 29 12.91 7.77 -0.51
C PHE A 29 12.41 9.21 -0.74
N PRO A 30 13.18 10.28 -0.40
CA PRO A 30 12.69 11.65 -0.20
C PRO A 30 11.85 12.21 -1.36
N GLU A 31 12.13 11.78 -2.59
CA GLU A 31 11.49 12.29 -3.80
C GLU A 31 10.13 11.65 -4.11
N LEU A 32 9.82 10.47 -3.53
CA LEU A 32 8.55 9.79 -3.79
C LEU A 32 7.37 10.47 -3.08
N THR A 33 6.28 10.71 -3.78
CA THR A 33 5.04 11.17 -3.14
C THR A 33 4.46 10.10 -2.22
N VAL A 34 3.65 10.49 -1.24
CA VAL A 34 2.95 9.53 -0.35
C VAL A 34 2.07 8.57 -1.15
N TYR A 35 1.48 9.03 -2.25
CA TYR A 35 0.65 8.21 -3.14
C TYR A 35 1.47 7.16 -3.88
N GLN A 36 2.67 7.48 -4.37
CA GLN A 36 3.59 6.52 -5.00
C GLN A 36 4.04 5.45 -4.00
N VAL A 37 4.38 5.85 -2.77
CA VAL A 37 4.75 4.92 -1.70
C VAL A 37 3.58 3.99 -1.38
N PHE A 38 2.37 4.54 -1.23
CA PHE A 38 1.17 3.77 -0.94
C PHE A 38 0.83 2.79 -2.06
N ALA A 39 0.73 3.26 -3.30
CA ALA A 39 0.35 2.42 -4.44
C ALA A 39 1.36 1.28 -4.68
N THR A 40 2.66 1.58 -4.58
CA THR A 40 3.72 0.56 -4.73
C THR A 40 3.64 -0.48 -3.62
N SER A 41 3.41 -0.04 -2.38
CA SER A 41 3.27 -0.95 -1.23
C SER A 41 2.05 -1.86 -1.41
N LEU A 42 0.91 -1.29 -1.78
CA LEU A 42 -0.33 -2.01 -2.01
C LEU A 42 -0.19 -3.05 -3.13
N LEU A 43 0.50 -2.71 -4.22
CA LEU A 43 0.77 -3.64 -5.32
C LEU A 43 1.56 -4.87 -4.84
N CYS A 44 2.64 -4.68 -4.07
CA CYS A 44 3.42 -5.80 -3.54
C CYS A 44 2.60 -6.68 -2.58
N ILE A 45 1.78 -6.07 -1.72
CA ILE A 45 0.89 -6.79 -0.81
C ILE A 45 -0.13 -7.61 -1.61
N TRP A 46 -0.76 -7.01 -2.62
CA TRP A 46 -1.73 -7.68 -3.47
C TRP A 46 -1.11 -8.86 -4.21
N GLN A 47 0.07 -8.69 -4.80
CA GLN A 47 0.79 -9.78 -5.47
C GLN A 47 1.13 -10.93 -4.51
N ALA A 48 1.58 -10.63 -3.29
CA ALA A 48 1.85 -11.65 -2.30
C ALA A 48 0.58 -12.40 -1.87
N HIS A 49 -0.53 -11.68 -1.66
CA HIS A 49 -1.83 -12.29 -1.38
C HIS A 49 -2.31 -13.18 -2.52
N TRP A 50 -2.22 -12.70 -3.77
CA TRP A 50 -2.58 -13.48 -4.95
C TRP A 50 -1.82 -14.80 -5.00
N ARG A 51 -0.49 -14.75 -4.86
CA ARG A 51 0.36 -15.95 -4.85
C ARG A 51 0.04 -16.88 -3.69
N SER A 52 -0.38 -16.35 -2.54
CA SER A 52 -0.80 -17.17 -1.42
C SER A 52 -2.09 -17.94 -1.69
N ILE A 53 -3.04 -17.33 -2.41
CA ILE A 53 -4.33 -17.95 -2.72
C ILE A 53 -4.18 -18.95 -3.88
N PHE A 54 -3.52 -18.55 -4.96
CA PHE A 54 -3.53 -19.29 -6.23
C PHE A 54 -2.30 -20.16 -6.46
N ASP A 55 -1.13 -19.77 -5.93
CA ASP A 55 0.13 -20.51 -6.10
C ASP A 55 0.54 -21.27 -4.83
N HIS A 56 -0.30 -21.22 -3.78
CA HIS A 56 -0.03 -21.82 -2.46
C HIS A 56 1.32 -21.39 -1.83
N VAL A 57 1.83 -20.21 -2.21
CA VAL A 57 3.07 -19.66 -1.63
C VAL A 57 2.73 -18.97 -0.30
N PRO A 58 3.35 -19.35 0.83
CA PRO A 58 3.03 -18.73 2.12
C PRO A 58 3.21 -17.20 2.10
N PHE A 59 2.24 -16.48 2.66
CA PHE A 59 2.39 -15.04 2.89
C PHE A 59 3.39 -14.81 4.02
N VAL A 60 4.57 -14.27 3.69
CA VAL A 60 5.63 -13.96 4.67
C VAL A 60 5.86 -12.45 4.68
N THR A 61 5.42 -11.78 5.74
CA THR A 61 5.48 -10.32 5.89
C THR A 61 6.88 -9.75 5.66
N LEU A 62 7.92 -10.44 6.14
CA LEU A 62 9.31 -10.01 5.92
C LEU A 62 9.65 -9.92 4.43
N ASN A 63 9.28 -10.94 3.64
CA ASN A 63 9.53 -10.98 2.21
C ASN A 63 8.74 -9.90 1.48
N VAL A 64 7.50 -9.64 1.90
CA VAL A 64 6.68 -8.56 1.35
C VAL A 64 7.33 -7.20 1.63
N ASN A 65 7.79 -6.94 2.86
CA ASN A 65 8.47 -5.70 3.21
C ASN A 65 9.76 -5.51 2.39
N THR A 66 10.56 -6.58 2.20
CA THR A 66 11.73 -6.55 1.32
C THR A 66 11.34 -6.25 -0.13
N SER A 67 10.24 -6.83 -0.63
CA SER A 67 9.73 -6.57 -1.99
C SER A 67 9.27 -5.12 -2.17
N ILE A 68 8.61 -4.55 -1.15
CA ILE A 68 8.20 -3.14 -1.12
C ILE A 68 9.44 -2.24 -1.19
N ALA A 69 10.41 -2.44 -0.30
CA ALA A 69 11.62 -1.63 -0.28
C ALA A 69 12.34 -1.66 -1.63
N ARG A 70 12.51 -2.85 -2.23
CA ARG A 70 13.14 -3.00 -3.54
C ARG A 70 12.34 -2.30 -4.65
N SER A 71 11.02 -2.41 -4.63
CA SER A 71 10.16 -1.78 -5.64
C SER A 71 10.16 -0.26 -5.54
N LEU A 72 10.23 0.28 -4.32
CA LEU A 72 10.36 1.72 -4.08
C LEU A 72 11.72 2.25 -4.53
N SER A 73 12.82 1.57 -4.19
CA SER A 73 14.16 1.93 -4.69
C SER A 73 14.22 1.94 -6.21
N ARG A 74 13.57 0.96 -6.86
CA ARG A 74 13.50 0.91 -8.32
C ARG A 74 12.70 2.08 -8.90
N LEU A 75 11.52 2.36 -8.33
CA LEU A 75 10.68 3.47 -8.78
C LEU A 75 11.41 4.82 -8.65
N GLU A 76 12.09 5.05 -7.53
CA GLU A 76 12.91 6.24 -7.32
C GLU A 76 14.03 6.36 -8.36
N SER A 77 14.73 5.25 -8.65
CA SER A 77 15.76 5.23 -9.70
C SER A 77 15.18 5.52 -11.09
N GLU A 78 14.03 4.94 -11.44
CA GLU A 78 13.38 5.15 -12.74
C GLU A 78 12.99 6.63 -12.91
N LEU A 79 12.43 7.27 -11.88
CA LEU A 79 12.08 8.70 -11.88
C LEU A 79 13.29 9.63 -11.99
N GLN A 80 14.45 9.23 -11.45
CA GLN A 80 15.68 10.01 -11.57
C GLN A 80 16.24 10.06 -13.00
N PHE A 81 15.95 9.05 -13.83
CA PHE A 81 16.38 9.03 -15.24
C PHE A 81 15.42 9.80 -16.16
N ASP A 82 14.20 10.08 -15.71
CA ASP A 82 13.19 10.84 -16.46
C ASP A 82 13.33 12.37 -16.29
N LEU A 83 14.28 12.84 -15.47
CA LEU A 83 14.63 14.25 -15.22
C LEU A 83 15.90 14.67 -15.98
#